data_AF-A0A0F2PU00-F1
#
_entry.id   AF-A0A0F2PU00-F1
#
_cell.length_a   1.000
_cell.length_b   1.000
_cell.length_c   1.000
_cell.angle_alpha   90.00
_cell.angle_beta   90.00
_cell.angle_gamma   90.00
#
_symmetry.space_group_name_H-M   'P 1'
#
loop_
_entity.id
_entity.type
_entity.pdbx_description
1 polymer ?
#
loop_
_entity_poly.entity_id
_entity_poly.type
_entity_poly.pdbx_seq_one_letter_code
_entity_poly.pdbx_strand_id
1 'polypeptide(L)'
;MMKYRLIFERFLFFYVFIIVCYLIFSKLVNDKATFELFMGQAALVGLLVAFFPFLHKDFDGGSDKFGLRTVLICILTGAAVSIINVYYLTVVAKHGFMATPGYNQLKMPVSTTTIDAWIYRVLAVITSPLLEEFFFRHVLLGRISGMVTASPVIPVRLRQLLIFTAIAVISVLFTLAHRPGLLVFPIYFFSSLVYSFSYLKFGLPGAVLAHSAGNAGILIILPLIE
;
A
#
# COMPACT_ATOMS: atom_id res chain seq x y z
N MET A 1 31.70 11.22 5.73
CA MET A 1 31.84 10.82 4.30
C MET A 1 31.59 9.33 4.04
N MET A 2 32.16 8.38 4.81
CA MET A 2 31.99 6.92 4.56
C MET A 2 30.53 6.42 4.50
N LYS A 3 29.63 6.93 5.35
CA LYS A 3 28.21 6.49 5.40
C LYS A 3 27.45 6.78 4.10
N TYR A 4 27.75 7.89 3.43
CA TYR A 4 27.09 8.30 2.18
C TYR A 4 27.56 7.48 0.98
N ARG A 5 28.85 7.15 0.96
CA ARG A 5 29.45 6.29 -0.07
C ARG A 5 28.82 4.90 -0.07
N LEU A 6 28.67 4.28 1.09
CA LEU A 6 28.07 2.94 1.21
C LEU A 6 26.59 2.92 0.81
N ILE A 7 25.82 3.97 1.13
CA ILE A 7 24.42 4.11 0.70
C ILE A 7 24.35 4.24 -0.83
N PHE A 8 25.20 5.09 -1.41
CA PHE A 8 25.28 5.29 -2.85
C PHE A 8 25.67 4.02 -3.61
N GLU A 9 26.67 3.28 -3.12
CA GLU A 9 27.10 2.01 -3.73
C GLU A 9 26.00 0.94 -3.68
N ARG A 10 25.30 0.79 -2.55
CA ARG A 10 24.14 -0.12 -2.42
C ARG A 10 22.99 0.27 -3.34
N PHE A 11 22.72 1.57 -3.44
CA PHE A 11 21.70 2.12 -4.32
C PHE A 11 22.02 1.85 -5.80
N LEU A 12 23.26 2.10 -6.21
CA LEU A 12 23.73 1.82 -7.56
C LEU A 12 23.62 0.33 -7.89
N PHE A 13 24.07 -0.55 -6.98
CA PHE A 13 23.97 -2.00 -7.16
C PHE A 13 22.51 -2.47 -7.29
N PHE A 14 21.60 -1.92 -6.49
CA PHE A 14 20.17 -2.21 -6.60
C PHE A 14 19.62 -1.82 -7.97
N TYR A 15 19.95 -0.64 -8.48
CA TYR A 15 19.48 -0.19 -9.80
C TYR A 15 20.07 -1.01 -10.94
N VAL A 16 21.35 -1.37 -10.86
CA VAL A 16 21.97 -2.29 -11.83
C VAL A 16 21.26 -3.64 -11.79
N PHE A 17 20.95 -4.16 -10.61
CA PHE A 17 20.17 -5.39 -10.46
C PHE A 17 18.78 -5.29 -11.10
N ILE A 18 18.04 -4.19 -10.85
CA ILE A 18 16.74 -3.93 -11.48
C ILE A 18 16.87 -3.89 -13.01
N ILE A 19 17.88 -3.21 -13.57
CA ILE A 19 18.12 -3.17 -15.02
C ILE A 19 18.41 -4.57 -15.57
N VAL A 20 19.25 -5.36 -14.89
CA VAL A 20 19.56 -6.74 -15.29
C VAL A 20 18.30 -7.60 -15.26
N CYS A 21 17.50 -7.53 -14.20
CA CYS A 21 16.20 -8.19 -14.13
C CYS A 21 15.28 -7.77 -15.29
N TYR A 22 15.23 -6.47 -15.61
CA TYR A 22 14.42 -5.97 -16.72
C TYR A 22 14.85 -6.62 -18.05
N LEU A 23 16.16 -6.63 -18.33
CA LEU A 23 16.70 -7.18 -19.57
C LEU A 23 16.50 -8.70 -19.71
N ILE A 24 16.53 -9.44 -18.59
CA ILE A 24 16.32 -10.89 -18.58
C ILE A 24 14.82 -11.22 -18.69
N PHE A 25 13.98 -10.65 -17.83
CA PHE A 25 12.58 -11.04 -17.71
C PHE A 25 11.68 -10.40 -18.76
N SER A 26 12.04 -9.26 -19.37
CA SER A 26 11.26 -8.64 -20.47
C SER A 26 11.08 -9.55 -21.69
N LYS A 27 11.94 -10.57 -21.84
CA LYS A 27 11.86 -11.58 -22.90
C LYS A 27 10.91 -12.73 -22.58
N LEU A 28 10.53 -12.89 -21.32
CA LEU A 28 9.74 -14.02 -20.81
C LEU A 28 8.27 -13.63 -20.54
N VAL A 29 7.98 -12.34 -20.51
CA VAL A 29 6.68 -11.75 -20.18
C VAL A 29 5.92 -11.43 -21.45
N ASN A 30 4.63 -11.79 -21.50
CA ASN A 30 3.76 -11.47 -22.63
C ASN A 30 3.20 -10.04 -22.53
N ASP A 31 2.87 -9.62 -21.31
CA ASP A 31 2.35 -8.28 -21.02
C ASP A 31 3.48 -7.31 -20.63
N LYS A 32 4.10 -6.72 -21.66
CA LYS A 32 5.21 -5.77 -21.47
C LYS A 32 4.82 -4.53 -20.66
N ALA A 33 3.60 -4.02 -20.81
CA ALA A 33 3.16 -2.82 -20.12
C ALA A 33 3.09 -3.04 -18.61
N THR A 34 2.56 -4.18 -18.19
CA THR A 34 2.54 -4.59 -16.78
C THR A 34 3.93 -4.81 -16.23
N PHE A 35 4.80 -5.47 -16.99
CA PHE A 35 6.16 -5.72 -16.53
C PHE A 35 6.97 -4.43 -16.41
N GLU A 36 6.81 -3.48 -17.32
CA GLU A 36 7.40 -2.14 -17.21
C GLU A 36 6.88 -1.39 -15.98
N LEU A 37 5.57 -1.47 -15.71
CA LEU A 37 4.99 -0.90 -14.50
C LEU A 37 5.60 -1.54 -13.23
N PHE A 38 5.71 -2.87 -13.19
CA PHE A 38 6.36 -3.59 -12.08
C PHE A 38 7.80 -3.15 -11.86
N MET A 39 8.59 -3.11 -12.93
CA MET A 39 10.00 -2.72 -12.84
C MET A 39 10.15 -1.24 -12.45
N GLY A 40 9.27 -0.37 -12.94
CA GLY A 40 9.20 1.03 -12.53
C GLY A 40 8.83 1.20 -11.05
N GLN A 41 7.85 0.45 -10.56
CA GLN A 41 7.47 0.47 -9.15
C GLN A 41 8.57 -0.10 -8.24
N ALA A 42 9.21 -1.21 -8.63
CA ALA A 42 10.31 -1.80 -7.88
C ALA A 42 11.52 -0.85 -7.82
N ALA A 43 11.85 -0.17 -8.92
CA ALA A 43 12.86 0.87 -8.96
C ALA A 43 12.51 2.04 -8.03
N LEU A 44 11.27 2.53 -8.11
CA LEU A 44 10.78 3.62 -7.25
C LEU A 44 10.82 3.23 -5.77
N VAL A 45 10.43 2.01 -5.41
CA VAL A 45 10.56 1.48 -4.05
C VAL A 45 12.02 1.53 -3.59
N GLY A 46 12.97 1.08 -4.43
CA GLY A 46 14.39 1.15 -4.11
C GLY A 46 14.88 2.58 -3.89
N LEU A 47 14.40 3.53 -4.69
CA LEU A 47 14.64 4.95 -4.49
C LEU A 47 14.09 5.43 -3.14
N LEU A 48 12.84 5.14 -2.86
CA LEU A 48 12.21 5.55 -1.61
C LEU A 48 12.91 4.95 -0.39
N VAL A 49 13.32 3.67 -0.44
CA VAL A 49 14.09 3.01 0.63
C VAL A 49 15.49 3.62 0.79
N ALA A 50 16.17 3.97 -0.31
CA ALA A 50 17.48 4.60 -0.24
C ALA A 50 17.42 6.04 0.29
N PHE A 51 16.34 6.76 0.00
CA PHE A 51 16.09 8.10 0.54
C PHE A 51 15.44 8.09 1.94
N PHE A 52 14.87 6.95 2.36
CA PHE A 52 14.17 6.80 3.64
C PHE A 52 14.98 7.24 4.86
N PRO A 53 16.29 6.90 5.00
CA PRO A 53 17.11 7.37 6.14
C PRO A 53 17.27 8.89 6.22
N PHE A 54 17.08 9.61 5.11
CA PHE A 54 17.12 11.08 5.08
C PHE A 54 15.76 11.70 5.42
N LEU A 55 14.67 10.95 5.25
CA LEU A 55 13.31 11.33 5.62
C LEU A 55 12.98 10.99 7.09
N HIS A 56 13.76 10.11 7.71
CA HIS A 56 13.45 9.49 9.01
C HIS A 56 13.71 10.38 10.24
N LYS A 57 14.53 11.44 10.13
CA LYS A 57 15.00 12.19 11.31
C LYS A 57 13.89 12.84 12.15
N ASP A 58 12.69 13.02 11.59
CA ASP A 58 11.58 13.70 12.25
C ASP A 58 10.37 12.79 12.54
N PHE A 59 10.45 11.49 12.24
CA PHE A 59 9.27 10.60 12.24
C PHE A 59 9.54 9.17 12.76
N ASP A 60 10.24 9.05 13.88
CA ASP A 60 10.46 7.80 14.68
C ASP A 60 9.16 7.27 15.35
N GLY A 61 8.07 7.24 14.61
CA GLY A 61 6.82 6.62 15.01
C GLY A 61 6.91 5.10 15.02
N GLY A 62 7.66 4.51 15.97
CA GLY A 62 7.37 3.17 16.50
C GLY A 62 8.09 1.97 15.87
N SER A 63 9.23 2.14 15.18
CA SER A 63 10.05 1.00 14.71
C SER A 63 10.45 0.05 15.86
N ASP A 64 10.71 0.59 17.05
CA ASP A 64 11.05 -0.19 18.26
C ASP A 64 9.91 -1.09 18.78
N LYS A 65 8.68 -0.94 18.26
CA LYS A 65 7.49 -1.71 18.66
C LYS A 65 7.09 -2.77 17.63
N PHE A 66 7.89 -2.98 16.59
CA PHE A 66 7.56 -3.88 15.49
C PHE A 66 8.03 -5.31 15.74
N GLY A 67 7.37 -6.00 16.69
CA GLY A 67 7.58 -7.41 17.00
C GLY A 67 6.56 -8.35 16.34
N LEU A 68 6.72 -9.67 16.55
CA LEU A 68 5.82 -10.71 16.02
C LEU A 68 4.34 -10.44 16.30
N ARG A 69 3.99 -9.97 17.50
CA ARG A 69 2.61 -9.62 17.86
C ARG A 69 2.03 -8.54 16.93
N THR A 70 2.82 -7.51 16.62
CA THR A 70 2.41 -6.43 15.72
C THR A 70 2.19 -6.95 14.31
N VAL A 71 3.11 -7.79 13.82
CA VAL A 71 2.98 -8.46 12.52
C VAL A 71 1.67 -9.27 12.44
N LEU A 72 1.39 -10.09 13.45
CA LEU A 72 0.16 -10.89 13.49
C LEU A 72 -1.10 -10.03 13.53
N ILE A 73 -1.11 -8.94 14.32
CA ILE A 73 -2.24 -8.00 14.36
C ILE A 73 -2.47 -7.37 12.98
N CYS A 74 -1.41 -6.91 12.30
CA CYS A 74 -1.54 -6.32 10.97
C CYS A 74 -2.05 -7.33 9.93
N ILE A 75 -1.54 -8.57 9.95
CA ILE A 75 -2.01 -9.63 9.05
C ILE A 75 -3.49 -9.93 9.29
N LEU A 76 -3.90 -10.12 10.55
CA LEU A 76 -5.31 -10.38 10.89
C LEU A 76 -6.22 -9.21 10.54
N THR A 77 -5.72 -7.98 10.71
CA THR A 77 -6.45 -6.77 10.31
C THR A 77 -6.68 -6.72 8.81
N GLY A 78 -5.64 -6.98 8.01
CA GLY A 78 -5.77 -7.07 6.55
C GLY A 78 -6.70 -8.19 6.10
N ALA A 79 -6.56 -9.37 6.72
CA ALA A 79 -7.45 -10.51 6.45
C ALA A 79 -8.93 -10.16 6.75
N ALA A 80 -9.20 -9.49 7.87
CA ALA A 80 -10.55 -9.03 8.20
C ALA A 80 -11.10 -8.03 7.16
N VAL A 81 -10.28 -7.06 6.74
CA VAL A 81 -10.64 -6.12 5.66
C VAL A 81 -10.99 -6.89 4.38
N SER A 82 -10.19 -7.88 4.00
CA SER A 82 -10.44 -8.68 2.79
C SER A 82 -11.77 -9.43 2.85
N ILE A 83 -12.09 -10.06 3.98
CA ILE A 83 -13.34 -10.80 4.19
C ILE A 83 -14.54 -9.86 4.11
N ILE A 84 -14.48 -8.69 4.76
CA ILE A 84 -15.55 -7.70 4.75
C ILE A 84 -15.76 -7.17 3.32
N ASN A 85 -14.67 -6.85 2.61
CA ASN A 85 -14.73 -6.34 1.25
C ASN A 85 -15.35 -7.36 0.29
N VAL A 86 -14.91 -8.62 0.37
CA VAL A 86 -15.47 -9.71 -0.44
C VAL A 86 -16.94 -9.93 -0.11
N TYR A 87 -17.31 -10.00 1.17
CA TYR A 87 -18.71 -10.12 1.60
C TYR A 87 -19.58 -9.00 1.03
N TYR A 88 -19.11 -7.75 1.12
CA TYR A 88 -19.81 -6.60 0.59
C TYR A 88 -20.00 -6.69 -0.93
N LEU A 89 -18.95 -7.03 -1.68
CA LEU A 89 -19.02 -7.22 -3.14
C LEU A 89 -20.05 -8.29 -3.51
N THR A 90 -20.05 -9.43 -2.81
CA THR A 90 -21.01 -10.52 -3.02
C THR A 90 -22.45 -10.06 -2.75
N VAL A 91 -22.68 -9.28 -1.69
CA VAL A 91 -24.01 -8.73 -1.38
C VAL A 91 -24.47 -7.76 -2.45
N VAL A 92 -23.61 -6.84 -2.89
CA VAL A 92 -23.94 -5.85 -3.93
C VAL A 92 -24.24 -6.55 -5.27
N ALA A 93 -23.46 -7.56 -5.63
CA ALA A 93 -23.69 -8.37 -6.83
C ALA A 93 -25.05 -9.10 -6.79
N LYS A 94 -25.44 -9.67 -5.64
CA LYS A 94 -26.75 -10.31 -5.44
C LYS A 94 -27.93 -9.35 -5.65
N HIS A 95 -27.73 -8.05 -5.47
CA HIS A 95 -28.76 -7.03 -5.70
C HIS A 95 -28.75 -6.47 -7.13
N GLY A 96 -28.03 -7.12 -8.06
CA GLY A 96 -28.04 -6.78 -9.49
C GLY A 96 -27.11 -5.63 -9.86
N PHE A 97 -26.25 -5.18 -8.94
CA PHE A 97 -25.29 -4.13 -9.23
C PHE A 97 -23.96 -4.72 -9.70
N MET A 98 -23.47 -4.24 -10.85
CA MET A 98 -22.09 -4.51 -11.25
C MET A 98 -21.14 -3.61 -10.46
N ALA A 99 -20.54 -4.16 -9.41
CA ALA A 99 -19.39 -3.55 -8.77
C ALA A 99 -18.19 -3.68 -9.72
N THR A 100 -17.85 -2.61 -10.42
CA THR A 100 -16.61 -2.56 -11.20
C THR A 100 -15.47 -2.17 -10.26
N PRO A 101 -14.48 -3.06 -10.03
CA PRO A 101 -13.20 -2.66 -9.47
C PRO A 101 -12.71 -1.41 -10.22
N GLY A 102 -12.02 -0.50 -9.53
CA GLY A 102 -11.48 0.71 -10.17
C GLY A 102 -10.68 0.38 -11.42
N TYR A 103 -10.54 1.33 -12.35
CA TYR A 103 -9.81 1.10 -13.62
C TYR A 103 -8.37 0.59 -13.43
N ASN A 104 -7.79 0.79 -12.24
CA ASN A 104 -6.44 0.33 -11.86
C ASN A 104 -6.44 -1.06 -11.19
N GLN A 105 -7.62 -1.61 -10.84
CA GLN A 105 -7.78 -2.99 -10.39
C GLN A 105 -7.96 -3.89 -11.60
N LEU A 106 -6.82 -4.38 -12.06
CA LEU A 106 -6.56 -5.61 -12.80
C LEU A 106 -7.78 -6.52 -12.99
N LYS A 107 -8.51 -6.29 -14.08
CA LYS A 107 -9.33 -7.34 -14.71
C LYS A 107 -8.35 -8.38 -15.25
N MET A 108 -8.09 -9.45 -14.50
CA MET A 108 -7.17 -10.50 -14.92
C MET A 108 -7.94 -11.67 -15.55
N PRO A 109 -7.87 -11.85 -16.88
CA PRO A 109 -8.06 -13.15 -17.48
C PRO A 109 -6.70 -13.85 -17.51
N VAL A 110 -6.24 -14.42 -16.39
CA VAL A 110 -4.89 -14.99 -16.36
C VAL A 110 -4.93 -16.41 -15.81
N SER A 111 -4.51 -17.35 -16.67
CA SER A 111 -4.23 -18.70 -16.21
C SER A 111 -3.15 -18.64 -15.14
N THR A 112 -3.38 -19.35 -14.03
CA THR A 112 -2.68 -19.16 -12.74
C THR A 112 -1.19 -19.55 -12.73
N THR A 113 -0.61 -19.90 -13.88
CA THR A 113 0.73 -20.50 -14.02
C THR A 113 1.72 -19.69 -14.85
N THR A 114 1.34 -18.56 -15.46
CA THR A 114 2.28 -17.74 -16.24
C THR A 114 3.12 -16.82 -15.35
N ILE A 115 4.30 -16.43 -15.83
CA ILE A 115 5.17 -15.45 -15.14
C ILE A 115 4.46 -14.10 -14.98
N ASP A 116 3.61 -13.72 -15.94
CA ASP A 116 2.77 -12.53 -15.91
C ASP A 116 1.87 -12.55 -14.66
N ALA A 117 1.21 -13.68 -14.38
CA ALA A 117 0.35 -13.84 -13.20
C ALA A 117 1.11 -13.60 -11.88
N TRP A 118 2.35 -14.09 -11.78
CA TRP A 118 3.18 -13.89 -10.60
C TRP A 118 3.63 -12.44 -10.43
N ILE A 119 4.03 -11.77 -11.51
CA ILE A 119 4.39 -10.35 -11.50
C ILE A 119 3.20 -9.52 -10.99
N TYR A 120 2.00 -9.80 -11.49
CA TYR A 120 0.78 -9.14 -11.04
C TYR A 120 0.47 -9.34 -9.56
N ARG A 121 0.65 -10.57 -9.03
CA ARG A 121 0.47 -10.84 -7.61
C ARG A 121 1.46 -10.06 -6.75
N VAL A 122 2.73 -10.01 -7.16
CA VAL A 122 3.75 -9.23 -6.45
C VAL A 122 3.43 -7.73 -6.51
N LEU A 123 2.98 -7.24 -7.67
CA LEU A 123 2.51 -5.87 -7.85
C LEU A 123 1.39 -5.54 -6.84
N ALA A 124 0.32 -6.33 -6.87
CA ALA A 124 -0.88 -6.08 -6.08
C ALA A 124 -0.65 -6.25 -4.57
N VAL A 125 0.20 -7.20 -4.15
CA VAL A 125 0.38 -7.55 -2.74
C VAL A 125 1.55 -6.82 -2.09
N ILE A 126 2.59 -6.45 -2.84
CA ILE A 126 3.84 -5.94 -2.26
C ILE A 126 4.13 -4.51 -2.72
N THR A 127 4.36 -4.31 -4.02
CA THR A 127 4.90 -3.01 -4.48
C THR A 127 3.86 -1.90 -4.46
N SER A 128 2.62 -2.18 -4.88
CA SER A 128 1.54 -1.19 -4.85
C SER A 128 1.21 -0.77 -3.40
N PRO A 129 0.94 -1.69 -2.44
CA PRO A 129 0.75 -1.31 -1.04
C PRO A 129 1.91 -0.49 -0.48
N LEU A 130 3.16 -0.85 -0.79
CA LEU A 130 4.31 -0.12 -0.31
C LEU A 130 4.34 1.34 -0.80
N LEU A 131 4.11 1.56 -2.10
CA LEU A 131 4.07 2.90 -2.70
C LEU A 131 2.88 3.71 -2.19
N GLU A 132 1.70 3.09 -2.14
CA GLU A 132 0.48 3.73 -1.71
C GLU A 132 0.55 4.15 -0.24
N GLU A 133 1.00 3.26 0.65
CA GLU A 133 1.17 3.60 2.07
C GLU A 133 2.31 4.60 2.29
N PHE A 134 3.39 4.51 1.51
CA PHE A 134 4.43 5.54 1.57
C PHE A 134 3.87 6.92 1.22
N PHE A 135 3.12 7.05 0.13
CA PHE A 135 2.60 8.36 -0.28
C PHE A 135 1.47 8.84 0.64
N PHE A 136 0.39 8.07 0.77
CA PHE A 136 -0.80 8.53 1.49
C PHE A 136 -0.59 8.56 3.00
N ARG A 137 0.15 7.60 3.57
CA ARG A 137 0.23 7.46 5.03
C ARG A 137 1.53 8.07 5.54
N HIS A 138 2.67 7.75 4.94
CA HIS A 138 3.92 8.34 5.40
C HIS A 138 4.09 9.81 5.00
N VAL A 139 3.95 10.16 3.72
CA VAL A 139 4.15 11.54 3.25
C VAL A 139 2.99 12.45 3.64
N LEU A 140 1.74 12.10 3.35
CA LEU A 140 0.61 12.99 3.64
C LEU A 140 0.20 12.93 5.12
N LEU A 141 -0.27 11.78 5.62
CA LEU A 141 -0.78 11.68 6.99
C LEU A 141 0.31 11.92 8.03
N GLY A 142 1.50 11.33 7.82
CA GLY A 142 2.66 11.49 8.70
C GLY A 142 3.02 12.96 8.90
N ARG A 143 3.20 13.72 7.82
CA ARG A 143 3.51 15.15 7.90
C ARG A 143 2.42 15.94 8.62
N ILE A 144 1.14 15.72 8.28
CA ILE A 144 0.04 16.44 8.93
C ILE A 144 -0.01 16.11 10.43
N SER A 145 0.04 14.83 10.79
CA SER A 145 0.03 14.40 12.19
C SER A 145 1.23 14.94 12.98
N GLY A 146 2.42 14.99 12.36
CA GLY A 146 3.62 15.53 12.97
C GLY A 146 3.49 17.03 13.24
N MET A 147 3.08 17.80 12.23
CA MET A 147 2.85 19.25 12.36
C MET A 147 1.80 19.57 13.44
N VAL A 148 0.69 18.83 13.46
CA VAL A 148 -0.39 19.02 14.45
C VAL A 148 0.07 18.64 15.85
N THR A 149 0.82 17.55 16.00
CA THR A 149 1.27 17.05 17.30
C THR A 149 2.37 17.92 17.90
N ALA A 150 3.30 18.41 17.08
CA ALA A 150 4.41 19.26 17.48
C ALA A 150 4.00 20.70 17.80
N SER A 151 2.84 21.16 17.32
CA SER A 151 2.41 22.54 17.54
C SER A 151 2.06 22.81 19.02
N PRO A 152 2.72 23.76 19.69
CA PRO A 152 2.42 24.11 21.08
C PRO A 152 1.10 24.90 21.20
N VAL A 153 0.61 25.47 20.10
CA VAL A 153 -0.55 26.39 20.10
C VAL A 153 -1.88 25.63 19.99
N ILE A 154 -1.88 24.44 19.37
CA ILE A 154 -3.12 23.69 19.13
C ILE A 154 -3.53 22.95 20.43
N PRO A 155 -4.74 23.16 20.96
CA PRO A 155 -5.24 22.41 22.11
C PRO A 155 -5.35 20.91 21.83
N VAL A 156 -5.13 20.07 22.85
CA VAL A 156 -5.10 18.59 22.70
C VAL A 156 -6.35 18.03 22.02
N ARG A 157 -7.55 18.48 22.41
CA ARG A 157 -8.81 18.03 21.78
C ARG A 157 -8.89 18.41 20.29
N LEU A 158 -8.40 19.60 19.94
CA LEU A 158 -8.36 20.07 18.56
C LEU A 158 -7.33 19.29 17.74
N ARG A 159 -6.19 18.89 18.33
CA ARG A 159 -5.20 18.01 17.66
C ARG A 159 -5.83 16.69 17.22
N GLN A 160 -6.57 16.04 18.12
CA GLN A 160 -7.25 14.79 17.82
C GLN A 160 -8.25 14.97 16.68
N LEU A 161 -9.09 16.01 16.77
CA LEU A 161 -10.06 16.33 15.72
C LEU A 161 -9.38 16.53 14.36
N LEU A 162 -8.32 17.34 14.30
CA LEU A 162 -7.57 17.60 13.06
C LEU A 162 -6.94 16.34 12.48
N ILE A 163 -6.40 15.45 13.32
CA ILE A 163 -5.84 14.16 12.87
C ILE A 163 -6.96 13.27 12.31
N PHE A 164 -8.11 13.18 12.98
CA PHE A 164 -9.26 12.42 12.46
C PHE A 164 -9.78 12.98 11.13
N THR A 165 -9.87 14.30 11.00
CA THR A 165 -10.23 14.95 9.73
C THR A 165 -9.21 14.63 8.65
N ALA A 166 -7.91 14.66 8.96
CA ALA A 166 -6.86 14.32 8.00
C ALA A 166 -6.96 12.86 7.54
N ILE A 167 -7.24 11.92 8.44
CA ILE A 167 -7.49 10.51 8.11
C ILE A 167 -8.66 10.38 7.12
N ALA A 168 -9.77 11.08 7.37
CA ALA A 168 -10.93 11.05 6.48
C ALA A 168 -10.61 11.63 5.09
N VAL A 169 -10.00 12.82 5.04
CA VAL A 169 -9.61 13.48 3.78
C VAL A 169 -8.65 12.61 2.97
N ILE A 170 -7.61 12.08 3.60
CA ILE A 170 -6.64 11.21 2.93
C ILE A 170 -7.31 9.93 2.44
N SER A 171 -8.31 9.40 3.16
CA SER A 171 -9.04 8.22 2.74
C SER A 171 -9.97 8.47 1.55
N VAL A 172 -10.54 9.68 1.45
CA VAL A 172 -11.21 10.13 0.23
C VAL A 172 -10.22 10.23 -0.93
N LEU A 173 -9.06 10.88 -0.74
CA LEU A 173 -8.04 11.02 -1.78
C LEU A 173 -7.52 9.67 -2.27
N PHE A 174 -7.21 8.75 -1.35
CA PHE A 174 -6.81 7.38 -1.64
C PHE A 174 -7.87 6.68 -2.49
N THR A 175 -9.14 6.79 -2.09
CA THR A 175 -10.26 6.19 -2.82
C THR A 175 -10.40 6.78 -4.22
N LEU A 176 -10.35 8.10 -4.36
CA LEU A 176 -10.46 8.76 -5.65
C LEU A 176 -9.28 8.43 -6.59
N ALA A 177 -8.09 8.20 -6.05
CA ALA A 177 -6.93 7.77 -6.84
C ALA A 177 -7.15 6.40 -7.52
N HIS A 178 -8.00 5.55 -6.94
CA HIS A 178 -8.39 4.26 -7.51
C HIS A 178 -9.52 4.38 -8.54
N ARG A 179 -10.13 5.57 -8.69
CA ARG A 179 -11.26 5.84 -9.59
C ARG A 179 -12.37 4.76 -9.53
N PRO A 180 -12.88 4.42 -8.33
CA PRO A 180 -13.89 3.40 -8.19
C PRO A 180 -15.24 3.86 -8.74
N GLY A 181 -16.07 2.91 -9.15
CA GLY A 181 -17.51 3.16 -9.24
C GLY A 181 -18.09 3.52 -7.87
N LEU A 182 -19.24 4.19 -7.85
CA LEU A 182 -19.88 4.66 -6.61
C LEU A 182 -20.07 3.55 -5.55
N LEU A 183 -20.36 2.33 -5.99
CA LEU A 183 -20.56 1.18 -5.10
C LEU A 183 -19.26 0.61 -4.53
N VAL A 184 -18.13 0.85 -5.18
CA VAL A 184 -16.81 0.37 -4.73
C VAL A 184 -16.10 1.45 -3.89
N PHE A 185 -16.59 2.70 -3.93
CA PHE A 185 -16.06 3.79 -3.12
C PHE A 185 -15.98 3.44 -1.61
N PRO A 186 -17.04 2.90 -0.96
CA PRO A 186 -16.97 2.57 0.46
C PRO A 186 -15.86 1.56 0.79
N ILE A 187 -15.61 0.59 -0.09
CA ILE A 187 -14.59 -0.44 0.10
C ILE A 187 -13.21 0.19 0.28
N TYR A 188 -12.80 1.02 -0.68
CA TYR A 188 -11.51 1.70 -0.63
C TYR A 188 -11.44 2.72 0.51
N PHE A 189 -12.54 3.43 0.77
CA PHE A 189 -12.58 4.43 1.82
C PHE A 189 -12.38 3.79 3.20
N PHE A 190 -13.16 2.75 3.54
CA PHE A 190 -13.05 2.07 4.82
C PHE A 190 -11.74 1.29 4.95
N SER A 191 -11.26 0.65 3.87
CA SER A 191 -9.93 0.02 3.87
C SER A 191 -8.83 1.05 4.18
N SER A 192 -8.91 2.23 3.56
CA SER A 192 -7.96 3.32 3.82
C SER A 192 -8.01 3.85 5.25
N LEU A 193 -9.19 3.91 5.88
CA LEU A 193 -9.31 4.27 7.29
C LEU A 193 -8.52 3.27 8.15
N VAL A 194 -8.69 1.97 7.91
CA VAL A 194 -7.97 0.90 8.63
C VAL A 194 -6.46 1.02 8.45
N TYR A 195 -5.99 1.29 7.23
CA TYR A 195 -4.55 1.46 6.97
C TYR A 195 -4.00 2.73 7.64
N SER A 196 -4.79 3.81 7.69
CA SER A 196 -4.43 5.04 8.39
C SER A 196 -4.33 4.84 9.90
N PHE A 197 -5.23 4.08 10.51
CA PHE A 197 -5.11 3.72 11.93
C PHE A 197 -3.92 2.80 12.21
N SER A 198 -3.67 1.85 11.31
CA SER A 198 -2.48 0.98 11.38
C SER A 198 -1.20 1.81 11.31
N TYR A 199 -1.15 2.82 10.43
CA TYR A 199 -0.05 3.77 10.33
C TYR A 199 0.17 4.55 11.63
N LEU A 200 -0.88 5.18 12.17
CA LEU A 200 -0.75 5.98 13.39
C LEU A 200 -0.33 5.15 14.61
N LYS A 201 -0.66 3.85 14.63
CA LYS A 201 -0.33 2.96 15.73
C LYS A 201 1.04 2.29 15.62
N PHE A 202 1.41 1.87 14.41
CA PHE A 202 2.55 0.98 14.16
C PHE A 202 3.53 1.52 13.09
N GLY A 203 3.33 2.74 12.60
CA GLY A 203 4.13 3.36 11.57
C GLY A 203 3.87 2.79 10.16
N LEU A 204 4.71 3.21 9.21
CA LEU A 204 4.64 2.76 7.81
C LEU A 204 4.63 1.23 7.67
N PRO A 205 5.47 0.45 8.38
CA PRO A 205 5.46 -1.01 8.25
C PRO A 205 4.11 -1.64 8.62
N GLY A 206 3.41 -1.10 9.62
CA GLY A 206 2.11 -1.63 10.02
C GLY A 206 1.01 -1.38 8.99
N ALA A 207 1.01 -0.19 8.37
CA ALA A 207 0.10 0.12 7.28
C ALA A 207 0.37 -0.75 6.05
N VAL A 208 1.64 -0.89 5.66
CA VAL A 208 2.05 -1.72 4.52
C VAL A 208 1.64 -3.17 4.73
N LEU A 209 1.91 -3.75 5.91
CA LEU A 209 1.52 -5.13 6.20
C LEU A 209 0.00 -5.32 6.19
N ALA A 210 -0.76 -4.42 6.82
CA ALA A 210 -2.21 -4.51 6.84
C ALA A 210 -2.80 -4.43 5.43
N HIS A 211 -2.29 -3.53 4.59
CA HIS A 211 -2.73 -3.39 3.21
C HIS A 211 -2.32 -4.59 2.35
N SER A 212 -1.07 -5.02 2.43
CA SER A 212 -0.57 -6.20 1.72
C SER A 212 -1.39 -7.45 2.04
N ALA A 213 -1.70 -7.67 3.33
CA ALA A 213 -2.54 -8.77 3.78
C ALA A 213 -3.99 -8.64 3.29
N GLY A 214 -4.54 -7.41 3.23
CA GLY A 214 -5.86 -7.16 2.63
C GLY A 214 -5.93 -7.54 1.16
N ASN A 215 -4.93 -7.12 0.37
CA ASN A 215 -4.87 -7.44 -1.05
C ASN A 215 -4.63 -8.94 -1.29
N ALA A 216 -3.74 -9.56 -0.52
CA ALA A 216 -3.52 -11.00 -0.57
C ALA A 216 -4.80 -11.79 -0.22
N GLY A 217 -5.52 -11.37 0.81
CA GLY A 217 -6.78 -11.98 1.20
C GLY A 217 -7.84 -11.92 0.10
N ILE A 218 -7.99 -10.78 -0.59
CA ILE A 218 -8.92 -10.67 -1.72
C ILE A 218 -8.54 -11.65 -2.84
N LEU A 219 -7.25 -11.73 -3.19
CA LEU A 219 -6.75 -12.65 -4.22
C LEU A 219 -6.93 -14.13 -3.87
N ILE A 220 -7.01 -14.47 -2.57
CA ILE A 220 -7.22 -15.84 -2.10
C ILE A 220 -8.71 -16.16 -2.01
N ILE A 221 -9.52 -15.26 -1.46
CA ILE A 221 -10.93 -15.53 -1.13
C ILE A 221 -11.83 -15.40 -2.36
N LEU A 222 -11.62 -14.38 -3.19
CA LEU A 222 -12.53 -14.09 -4.31
C LEU A 222 -12.66 -15.28 -5.29
N PRO A 223 -11.58 -15.99 -5.69
CA PRO A 223 -11.70 -17.16 -6.57
C PRO A 223 -12.38 -18.39 -5.93
N LEU A 224 -12.56 -18.42 -4.61
CA LEU A 224 -13.21 -19.54 -3.90
C LEU A 224 -14.72 -19.42 -3.85
N ILE A 225 -15.27 -18.26 -4.24
CA ILE A 225 -16.70 -17.95 -4.15
C ILE A 225 -17.33 -17.58 -5.50
N GLU A 226 -16.53 -17.53 -6.56
CA GLU A 226 -16.95 -17.51 -7.97
C GLU A 226 -17.13 -18.94 -8.49
#